data_AF-A0A4P1R7K4-F1
#
_entry.id   AF-A0A4P1R7K4-F1
#
_cell.length_a   1.000
_cell.length_b   1.000
_cell.length_c   1.000
_cell.angle_alpha   90.00
_cell.angle_beta   90.00
_cell.angle_gamma   90.00
#
_symmetry.space_group_name_H-M   'P 1'
#
loop_
_entity.id
_entity.type
_entity.pdbx_description
1 polymer ?
#
loop_
_entity_poly.entity_id
_entity_poly.type
_entity_poly.pdbx_seq_one_letter_code
_entity_poly.pdbx_strand_id
1 'polypeptide(L)'
;MMKQEEAHLQSSQSQDEQDMESLLLHDPDTDHRLPPQPVTIPHPFNSFLDPPSYAEAIFTSFDNNNNNNNNNNNSSSSSNPQSPDFSSQPGSGSDSDSDFLFISVTDPLKEQELATSLVPGGNSYYTYLITTRTNLPDFGGPGSEFSVRRRFRDVVTLSDRLSETYRGYFVPVRPDKSTVESQVMQKNEFVEQRRLALEKYLRKLGMHPVIRKSEELRLFLEVRGKLPLVKTTDVASRMLDGAVKLPRQLFGAEAGAELSEVAQPAKGGRDLFRIFKELKQSVSNDWGGTKPLVMEEDKEFMEKKEKLVEFEHQLSTVSQQAESLVKSQQDMGETVGELGLAFVKLTKFETEEAIFEAQRIRATDTRNVATAAVKASRLYRELNTQTIKHLDKLHDYLGTMLAVNNAFADRSSALLTVQTLSSELVSLNSRIEKLEVASSKVFGGDKSRMRKIEELKEAHRVTENAKTCADREYERIKENNRSELERIDKERHDDFLSMLRGFVVNQAGYAEKMAAVWEKLAEETTTYSRDSS
;
A
#
# COMPACT_ATOMS: atom_id res chain seq x y z
N MET A 1 53.85 -6.06 -0.06
CA MET A 1 53.55 -7.06 0.98
C MET A 1 52.04 -7.14 1.23
N MET A 2 51.27 -7.32 0.15
CA MET A 2 49.81 -7.53 0.16
C MET A 2 49.40 -8.13 -1.19
N LYS A 3 50.20 -9.10 -1.67
CA LYS A 3 50.01 -9.85 -2.94
C LYS A 3 50.52 -11.29 -2.84
N GLN A 4 50.81 -11.77 -1.63
CA GLN A 4 51.36 -13.11 -1.39
C GLN A 4 50.51 -13.94 -0.40
N GLU A 5 49.36 -13.41 0.01
CA GLU A 5 48.40 -14.09 0.91
C GLU A 5 47.14 -14.57 0.17
N GLU A 6 46.86 -14.06 -1.04
CA GLU A 6 45.74 -14.52 -1.90
C GLU A 6 46.02 -15.85 -2.62
N ALA A 7 47.27 -16.31 -2.71
CA ALA A 7 47.61 -17.56 -3.40
C ALA A 7 47.38 -18.82 -2.55
N HIS A 8 47.15 -18.68 -1.24
CA HIS A 8 47.04 -19.84 -0.33
C HIS A 8 45.59 -20.23 0.01
N LEU A 9 44.59 -19.41 -0.37
CA LEU A 9 43.16 -19.67 -0.15
C LEU A 9 42.42 -20.24 -1.38
N GLN A 10 43.03 -20.18 -2.57
CA GLN A 10 42.46 -20.78 -3.80
C GLN A 10 42.88 -22.23 -4.05
N SER A 11 43.78 -22.80 -3.25
CA SER A 11 44.26 -24.19 -3.38
C SER A 11 43.40 -25.21 -2.60
N SER A 12 42.56 -24.76 -1.67
CA SER A 12 41.80 -25.64 -0.77
C SER A 12 40.36 -25.91 -1.20
N GLN A 13 39.89 -25.33 -2.31
CA GLN A 13 38.52 -25.53 -2.81
C GLN A 13 38.43 -26.46 -4.03
N SER A 14 39.56 -26.91 -4.60
CA SER A 14 39.58 -27.76 -5.80
C SER A 14 39.75 -29.26 -5.50
N GLN A 15 39.72 -29.68 -4.23
CA GLN A 15 39.99 -31.06 -3.83
C GLN A 15 38.75 -31.88 -3.38
N ASP A 16 37.60 -31.24 -3.14
CA ASP A 16 36.37 -31.95 -2.69
C ASP A 16 35.38 -32.24 -3.83
N GLU A 17 35.63 -31.76 -5.04
CA GLU A 17 34.77 -32.02 -6.22
C GLU A 17 35.15 -33.27 -7.03
N GLN A 18 36.20 -34.01 -6.65
CA GLN A 18 36.67 -35.19 -7.41
C GLN A 18 36.23 -36.57 -6.87
N ASP A 19 35.51 -36.65 -5.75
CA ASP A 19 35.14 -37.94 -5.13
C ASP A 19 33.66 -38.37 -5.27
N MET A 20 32.86 -37.70 -6.12
CA MET A 20 31.46 -38.10 -6.36
C MET A 20 31.07 -38.17 -7.85
N GLU A 21 32.01 -38.44 -8.75
CA GLU A 21 31.71 -38.64 -10.18
C GLU A 21 32.27 -39.96 -10.77
N SER A 22 32.51 -40.95 -9.90
CA SER A 22 32.87 -42.30 -10.30
C SER A 22 31.92 -43.28 -9.65
N LEU A 23 30.80 -43.59 -10.33
CA LEU A 23 30.08 -44.86 -10.26
C LEU A 23 28.87 -44.84 -11.22
N LEU A 24 29.13 -44.95 -12.52
CA LEU A 24 28.16 -45.40 -13.49
C LEU A 24 28.82 -46.33 -14.52
N LEU A 25 28.30 -47.57 -14.58
CA LEU A 25 28.06 -48.45 -15.75
C LEU A 25 28.58 -49.88 -15.58
N HIS A 26 27.66 -50.82 -15.32
CA HIS A 26 27.48 -51.99 -16.18
C HIS A 26 26.09 -52.61 -15.98
N ASP A 27 25.35 -52.72 -17.08
CA ASP A 27 24.16 -53.56 -17.28
C ASP A 27 24.64 -54.86 -17.95
N PRO A 28 23.94 -56.01 -17.83
CA PRO A 28 23.01 -56.34 -18.91
C PRO A 28 21.76 -57.21 -18.57
N ASP A 29 20.84 -57.17 -19.55
CA ASP A 29 19.84 -58.16 -19.98
C ASP A 29 18.40 -58.15 -19.40
N THR A 30 17.53 -57.51 -20.21
CA THR A 30 16.18 -57.90 -20.70
C THR A 30 15.34 -58.92 -19.93
N ASP A 31 14.15 -58.50 -19.47
CA ASP A 31 12.89 -58.99 -20.06
C ASP A 31 11.63 -58.17 -19.69
N HIS A 32 10.67 -58.14 -20.61
CA HIS A 32 9.41 -57.40 -20.55
C HIS A 32 8.41 -57.93 -19.49
N ARG A 33 7.80 -57.04 -18.67
CA ARG A 33 6.34 -57.02 -18.37
C ARG A 33 5.92 -55.87 -17.43
N LEU A 34 4.81 -55.20 -17.78
CA LEU A 34 4.05 -54.23 -16.98
C LEU A 34 3.42 -54.88 -15.71
N PRO A 35 3.05 -54.09 -14.68
CA PRO A 35 3.09 -54.51 -13.28
C PRO A 35 1.75 -55.05 -12.75
N PRO A 36 1.74 -55.85 -11.66
CA PRO A 36 0.65 -55.87 -10.71
C PRO A 36 0.99 -54.94 -9.53
N GLN A 37 0.03 -54.11 -9.13
CA GLN A 37 0.15 -53.34 -7.89
C GLN A 37 0.22 -54.26 -6.67
N PRO A 38 1.06 -53.92 -5.67
CA PRO A 38 0.84 -54.36 -4.30
C PRO A 38 0.53 -53.17 -3.37
N VAL A 39 -0.68 -53.26 -2.83
CA VAL A 39 -1.17 -52.78 -1.54
C VAL A 39 -0.07 -52.35 -0.56
N THR A 40 -0.04 -51.07 -0.21
CA THR A 40 0.73 -50.54 0.92
C THR A 40 -0.12 -50.54 2.19
N ILE A 41 0.36 -51.27 3.19
CA ILE A 41 -0.07 -51.20 4.59
C ILE A 41 0.52 -49.90 5.19
N PRO A 42 -0.23 -49.07 5.94
CA PRO A 42 0.29 -47.82 6.46
C PRO A 42 1.09 -48.07 7.75
N HIS A 43 2.36 -47.67 7.78
CA HIS A 43 3.09 -47.39 9.00
C HIS A 43 3.31 -45.89 9.17
N PRO A 44 3.24 -45.36 10.41
CA PRO A 44 2.87 -43.98 10.65
C PRO A 44 4.06 -43.18 11.19
N PHE A 45 5.07 -42.92 10.38
CA PHE A 45 6.17 -42.04 10.78
C PHE A 45 6.76 -41.36 9.56
N ASN A 46 6.18 -40.20 9.20
CA ASN A 46 6.83 -39.02 8.61
C ASN A 46 5.77 -38.08 8.03
N SER A 47 5.17 -37.26 8.89
CA SER A 47 4.43 -36.05 8.49
C SER A 47 4.35 -35.10 9.68
N PHE A 48 5.49 -34.50 10.06
CA PHE A 48 5.54 -33.51 11.14
C PHE A 48 6.65 -32.47 10.90
N LEU A 49 6.69 -31.86 9.71
CA LEU A 49 7.38 -30.58 9.49
C LEU A 49 6.69 -29.85 8.33
N ASP A 50 5.53 -29.27 8.62
CA ASP A 50 5.03 -28.09 7.93
C ASP A 50 4.48 -27.16 9.03
N PRO A 51 5.09 -25.99 9.28
CA PRO A 51 4.50 -25.01 10.20
C PRO A 51 3.23 -24.41 9.60
N PRO A 52 2.17 -24.17 10.39
CA PRO A 52 0.92 -23.62 9.87
C PRO A 52 1.13 -22.20 9.31
N SER A 53 0.50 -21.94 8.17
CA SER A 53 0.41 -20.62 7.54
C SER A 53 -0.33 -19.64 8.46
N TYR A 54 0.20 -18.40 8.53
CA TYR A 54 -0.13 -17.25 9.40
C TYR A 54 -1.61 -16.79 9.46
N ALA A 55 -2.56 -17.45 8.80
CA ALA A 55 -3.98 -17.05 8.80
C ALA A 55 -4.80 -17.54 10.02
N GLU A 56 -4.33 -18.50 10.81
CA GLU A 56 -5.14 -19.10 11.91
C GLU A 56 -4.89 -18.55 13.32
N ALA A 57 -3.89 -17.70 13.56
CA ALA A 57 -3.52 -17.29 14.92
C ALA A 57 -4.28 -16.07 15.49
N ILE A 58 -5.19 -15.44 14.75
CA ILE A 58 -5.90 -14.22 15.19
C ILE A 58 -7.22 -14.52 15.95
N PHE A 59 -7.74 -15.76 15.94
CA PHE A 59 -9.03 -16.06 16.59
C PHE A 59 -9.05 -17.38 17.35
N THR A 60 -8.40 -17.43 18.52
CA THR A 60 -8.88 -18.24 19.65
C THR A 60 -8.63 -17.51 20.97
N SER A 61 -9.61 -16.74 21.41
CA SER A 61 -9.76 -16.38 22.82
C SER A 61 -10.21 -17.65 23.57
N PHE A 62 -9.28 -18.36 24.19
CA PHE A 62 -9.63 -19.38 25.18
C PHE A 62 -10.01 -18.68 26.48
N ASP A 63 -11.30 -18.44 26.67
CA ASP A 63 -11.93 -18.39 28.00
C ASP A 63 -13.46 -18.53 27.83
N ASN A 64 -13.97 -19.77 27.88
CA ASN A 64 -15.19 -20.11 28.62
C ASN A 64 -15.45 -21.62 28.61
N ASN A 65 -15.18 -22.30 29.73
CA ASN A 65 -16.25 -23.01 30.43
C ASN A 65 -15.80 -23.36 31.86
N ASN A 66 -16.49 -22.75 32.82
CA ASN A 66 -16.42 -23.07 34.23
C ASN A 66 -17.62 -23.95 34.58
N ASN A 67 -17.43 -25.02 35.36
CA ASN A 67 -18.36 -25.51 36.40
C ASN A 67 -17.89 -26.86 36.99
N ASN A 68 -17.40 -26.88 38.23
CA ASN A 68 -18.24 -27.14 39.42
C ASN A 68 -17.44 -27.31 40.73
N ASN A 69 -17.99 -26.70 41.79
CA ASN A 69 -18.01 -27.09 43.21
C ASN A 69 -16.74 -26.98 44.09
N ASN A 70 -16.71 -25.96 44.97
CA ASN A 70 -17.07 -26.03 46.41
C ASN A 70 -16.21 -25.13 47.33
N ASN A 71 -16.90 -24.21 48.02
CA ASN A 71 -16.74 -23.67 49.39
C ASN A 71 -15.36 -23.72 50.09
N ASN A 72 -14.81 -22.55 50.46
CA ASN A 72 -14.85 -22.03 51.84
C ASN A 72 -14.13 -20.67 52.02
N ASN A 73 -14.64 -19.91 53.00
CA ASN A 73 -14.28 -18.56 53.43
C ASN A 73 -12.80 -18.34 53.80
N ASN A 74 -12.22 -17.19 53.41
CA ASN A 74 -11.71 -16.21 54.38
C ASN A 74 -11.36 -14.85 53.75
N SER A 75 -11.58 -13.81 54.54
CA SER A 75 -11.44 -12.38 54.29
C SER A 75 -9.99 -11.87 54.20
N SER A 76 -9.70 -11.02 53.21
CA SER A 76 -8.80 -9.85 53.37
C SER A 76 -8.77 -8.96 52.12
N SER A 77 -9.20 -7.72 52.30
CA SER A 77 -8.84 -6.47 51.59
C SER A 77 -7.93 -6.55 50.35
N SER A 78 -8.45 -6.12 49.20
CA SER A 78 -7.66 -5.51 48.11
C SER A 78 -8.54 -4.67 47.18
N SER A 79 -8.01 -3.49 46.90
CA SER A 79 -8.50 -2.38 46.08
C SER A 79 -8.68 -2.73 44.60
N ASN A 80 -9.85 -2.39 44.04
CA ASN A 80 -10.11 -2.30 42.60
C ASN A 80 -9.46 -1.01 42.02
N PRO A 81 -8.77 -1.07 40.87
CA PRO A 81 -8.62 0.08 39.98
C PRO A 81 -9.86 0.17 39.09
N GLN A 82 -10.68 1.20 39.31
CA GLN A 82 -11.79 1.60 38.45
C GLN A 82 -11.28 2.07 37.08
N SER A 83 -12.06 1.73 36.06
CA SER A 83 -12.07 2.28 34.71
C SER A 83 -12.04 3.81 34.72
N PRO A 84 -11.37 4.49 33.77
CA PRO A 84 -11.39 5.94 33.70
C PRO A 84 -12.76 6.40 33.16
N ASP A 85 -13.58 6.92 34.07
CA ASP A 85 -14.77 7.71 33.81
C ASP A 85 -14.32 9.15 33.50
N PHE A 86 -14.43 9.59 32.24
CA PHE A 86 -14.14 10.97 31.86
C PHE A 86 -15.43 11.80 31.86
N SER A 87 -15.84 12.22 33.06
CA SER A 87 -16.78 13.31 33.25
C SER A 87 -16.06 14.48 33.93
N SER A 88 -15.61 15.46 33.13
CA SER A 88 -15.11 16.75 33.62
C SER A 88 -15.97 17.90 33.09
N GLN A 89 -16.45 18.72 34.03
CA GLN A 89 -17.11 19.99 33.78
C GLN A 89 -16.19 20.97 33.00
N PRO A 90 -16.75 21.90 32.20
CA PRO A 90 -15.98 22.78 31.35
C PRO A 90 -15.34 23.93 32.15
N GLY A 91 -14.02 23.90 32.25
CA GLY A 91 -13.22 25.09 32.56
C GLY A 91 -13.07 25.93 31.29
N SER A 92 -13.36 27.23 31.40
CA SER A 92 -13.29 28.21 30.33
C SER A 92 -11.88 28.32 29.73
N GLY A 93 -11.74 27.86 28.49
CA GLY A 93 -10.60 28.09 27.60
C GLY A 93 -11.05 27.84 26.16
N SER A 94 -10.90 28.84 25.30
CA SER A 94 -11.39 28.85 23.93
C SER A 94 -10.63 27.88 23.02
N ASP A 95 -11.18 26.69 22.78
CA ASP A 95 -10.79 25.83 21.66
C ASP A 95 -12.06 25.38 20.94
N SER A 96 -12.61 26.29 20.13
CA SER A 96 -13.84 26.06 19.36
C SER A 96 -13.54 25.23 18.11
N ASP A 97 -14.05 24.00 18.10
CA ASP A 97 -14.58 23.28 16.92
C ASP A 97 -13.63 23.22 15.70
N SER A 98 -12.63 22.34 15.74
CA SER A 98 -11.88 22.01 14.52
C SER A 98 -12.77 21.21 13.54
N ASP A 99 -12.85 21.68 12.29
CA ASP A 99 -13.56 20.99 11.21
C ASP A 99 -13.03 19.54 11.04
N PHE A 100 -13.89 18.54 11.29
CA PHE A 100 -13.55 17.12 11.17
C PHE A 100 -14.47 16.38 10.19
N LEU A 101 -13.91 15.40 9.49
CA LEU A 101 -14.63 14.45 8.65
C LEU A 101 -14.14 13.04 8.98
N PHE A 102 -14.82 12.39 9.91
CA PHE A 102 -14.49 11.02 10.34
C PHE A 102 -15.26 10.01 9.48
N ILE A 103 -14.53 9.07 8.88
CA ILE A 103 -15.11 8.03 8.03
C ILE A 103 -14.69 6.66 8.58
N SER A 104 -15.65 5.75 8.66
CA SER A 104 -15.43 4.34 9.03
C SER A 104 -16.08 3.43 8.01
N VAL A 105 -15.48 2.25 7.77
CA VAL A 105 -15.98 1.26 6.83
C VAL A 105 -16.17 -0.04 7.57
N THR A 106 -17.39 -0.53 7.67
CA THR A 106 -17.76 -1.69 8.51
C THR A 106 -18.66 -2.65 7.75
N ASP A 107 -19.06 -3.74 8.42
CA ASP A 107 -20.14 -4.64 8.00
C ASP A 107 -20.06 -5.06 6.51
N PRO A 108 -19.03 -5.84 6.12
CA PRO A 108 -18.94 -6.37 4.78
C PRO A 108 -20.07 -7.38 4.51
N LEU A 109 -20.98 -7.06 3.58
CA LEU A 109 -22.07 -7.95 3.18
C LEU A 109 -21.90 -8.43 1.75
N LYS A 110 -22.16 -9.73 1.53
CA LYS A 110 -22.19 -10.32 0.20
C LYS A 110 -23.58 -10.11 -0.41
N GLU A 111 -23.66 -9.32 -1.47
CA GLU A 111 -24.88 -9.10 -2.25
C GLU A 111 -24.84 -9.88 -3.55
N GLN A 112 -26.01 -10.31 -4.03
CA GLN A 112 -26.19 -10.96 -5.33
C GLN A 112 -26.82 -9.95 -6.30
N GLU A 113 -26.21 -9.73 -7.47
CA GLU A 113 -26.75 -8.84 -8.49
C GLU A 113 -27.98 -9.49 -9.13
N LEU A 114 -29.19 -9.11 -8.71
CA LEU A 114 -30.46 -9.65 -9.24
C LEU A 114 -30.82 -9.11 -10.63
N ALA A 115 -30.15 -8.05 -11.09
CA ALA A 115 -30.44 -7.41 -12.36
C ALA A 115 -29.61 -8.03 -13.49
N THR A 116 -30.30 -8.64 -14.48
CA THR A 116 -29.82 -9.00 -15.84
C THR A 116 -28.93 -10.23 -16.05
N SER A 117 -28.79 -11.16 -15.09
CA SER A 117 -28.13 -12.44 -15.41
C SER A 117 -29.15 -13.54 -15.72
N LEU A 118 -29.29 -13.87 -17.02
CA LEU A 118 -30.00 -15.07 -17.51
C LEU A 118 -29.24 -16.38 -17.18
N VAL A 119 -28.09 -16.28 -16.52
CA VAL A 119 -27.25 -17.43 -16.12
C VAL A 119 -27.36 -17.62 -14.60
N PRO A 120 -27.82 -18.80 -14.12
CA PRO A 120 -27.78 -19.13 -12.71
C PRO A 120 -26.35 -19.03 -12.17
N GLY A 121 -26.10 -18.08 -11.25
CA GLY A 121 -24.79 -17.87 -10.62
C GLY A 121 -24.04 -16.59 -10.98
N GLY A 122 -24.59 -15.70 -11.82
CA GLY A 122 -23.92 -14.47 -12.24
C GLY A 122 -23.82 -13.39 -11.16
N ASN A 123 -22.59 -13.07 -10.76
CA ASN A 123 -22.12 -11.83 -10.11
C ASN A 123 -22.62 -11.52 -8.69
N SER A 124 -22.08 -12.23 -7.69
CA SER A 124 -22.08 -11.73 -6.31
C SER A 124 -20.92 -10.76 -6.05
N TYR A 125 -21.16 -9.68 -5.31
CA TYR A 125 -20.13 -8.71 -4.90
C TYR A 125 -20.26 -8.36 -3.41
N TYR A 126 -19.21 -7.79 -2.83
CA TYR A 126 -19.25 -7.29 -1.46
C TYR A 126 -19.58 -5.80 -1.44
N THR A 127 -20.48 -5.41 -0.54
CA THR A 127 -20.74 -4.02 -0.14
C THR A 127 -20.27 -3.78 1.27
N TYR A 128 -19.89 -2.55 1.55
CA TYR A 128 -19.39 -2.11 2.84
C TYR A 128 -20.27 -0.96 3.35
N LEU A 129 -20.53 -0.96 4.66
CA LEU A 129 -21.22 0.14 5.32
C LEU A 129 -20.23 1.25 5.61
N ILE A 130 -20.36 2.36 4.88
CA ILE A 130 -19.55 3.56 5.10
C ILE A 130 -20.35 4.48 6.01
N THR A 131 -19.83 4.74 7.20
CA THR A 131 -20.41 5.67 8.17
C THR A 131 -19.54 6.91 8.28
N THR A 132 -20.16 8.06 8.07
CA THR A 132 -19.53 9.37 8.12
C THR A 132 -20.07 10.17 9.30
N ARG A 133 -19.16 10.76 10.07
CA ARG A 133 -19.44 11.69 11.17
C ARG A 133 -18.67 12.98 10.94
N THR A 134 -19.34 14.12 10.98
CA THR A 134 -18.70 15.40 10.65
C THR A 134 -19.44 16.58 11.28
N ASN A 135 -18.70 17.68 11.49
CA ASN A 135 -19.25 19.00 11.81
C ASN A 135 -19.23 19.97 10.61
N LEU A 136 -18.82 19.51 9.43
CA LEU A 136 -18.72 20.34 8.24
C LEU A 136 -20.10 20.82 7.78
N PRO A 137 -20.25 22.12 7.43
CA PRO A 137 -21.52 22.68 6.98
C PRO A 137 -22.02 22.04 5.67
N ASP A 138 -21.09 21.64 4.80
CA ASP A 138 -21.39 21.01 3.51
C ASP A 138 -22.09 19.65 3.64
N PHE A 139 -22.07 19.04 4.84
CA PHE A 139 -22.64 17.72 5.16
C PHE A 139 -23.84 17.81 6.12
N GLY A 140 -24.47 18.97 6.22
CA GLY A 140 -25.62 19.20 7.10
C GLY A 140 -25.30 19.81 8.47
N GLY A 141 -24.04 20.18 8.72
CA GLY A 141 -23.63 20.96 9.90
C GLY A 141 -23.19 20.12 11.12
N PRO A 142 -23.10 20.75 12.31
CA PRO A 142 -22.55 20.14 13.52
C PRO A 142 -23.30 18.88 13.95
N GLY A 143 -22.58 17.77 14.12
CA GLY A 143 -23.14 16.51 14.61
C GLY A 143 -23.84 15.66 13.54
N SER A 144 -23.57 15.92 12.26
CA SER A 144 -24.10 15.09 11.17
C SER A 144 -23.48 13.69 11.20
N GLU A 145 -24.34 12.67 11.29
CA GLU A 145 -23.97 11.26 11.18
C GLU A 145 -24.91 10.56 10.19
N PHE A 146 -24.33 9.93 9.17
CA PHE A 146 -25.08 9.16 8.18
C PHE A 146 -24.26 8.00 7.63
N SER A 147 -24.95 7.02 7.07
CA SER A 147 -24.32 5.84 6.50
C SER A 147 -24.89 5.47 5.13
N VAL A 148 -24.01 4.99 4.25
CA VAL A 148 -24.35 4.47 2.92
C VAL A 148 -23.63 3.16 2.66
N ARG A 149 -24.24 2.29 1.84
CA ARG A 149 -23.57 1.08 1.36
C ARG A 149 -22.92 1.32 0.00
N ARG A 150 -21.67 0.90 -0.15
CA ARG A 150 -20.90 1.02 -1.40
C ARG A 150 -20.18 -0.28 -1.71
N ARG A 151 -20.07 -0.62 -3.00
CA ARG A 151 -19.17 -1.67 -3.47
C ARG A 151 -17.83 -1.08 -3.88
N PHE A 152 -16.80 -1.93 -3.97
CA PHE A 152 -15.47 -1.52 -4.43
C PHE A 152 -15.48 -0.78 -5.78
N ARG A 153 -16.36 -1.18 -6.71
CA ARG A 153 -16.50 -0.51 -8.02
C ARG A 153 -16.95 0.95 -7.92
N ASP A 154 -17.73 1.28 -6.90
CA ASP A 154 -18.16 2.66 -6.65
C ASP A 154 -16.97 3.51 -6.21
N VAL A 155 -16.08 2.95 -5.39
CA VAL A 155 -14.83 3.59 -4.95
C VAL A 155 -13.89 3.81 -6.12
N VAL A 156 -13.79 2.87 -7.06
CA VAL A 156 -13.03 3.07 -8.31
C VAL A 156 -13.59 4.25 -9.09
N THR A 157 -14.92 4.34 -9.24
CA THR A 157 -15.57 5.45 -9.95
C THR A 157 -15.30 6.79 -9.27
N LEU A 158 -15.34 6.84 -7.94
CA LEU A 158 -14.94 8.02 -7.16
C LEU A 158 -13.49 8.40 -7.44
N SER A 159 -12.56 7.45 -7.34
CA SER A 159 -11.13 7.67 -7.56
C SER A 159 -10.85 8.23 -8.96
N ASP A 160 -11.46 7.66 -10.00
CA ASP A 160 -11.24 8.10 -11.38
C ASP A 160 -11.79 9.52 -11.60
N ARG A 161 -12.95 9.84 -10.99
CA ARG A 161 -13.54 11.18 -11.00
C ARG A 161 -12.67 12.21 -10.29
N LEU A 162 -12.17 11.87 -9.09
CA LEU A 162 -11.28 12.76 -8.35
C LEU A 162 -9.98 13.02 -9.13
N SER A 163 -9.40 12.02 -9.78
CA SER A 163 -8.21 12.21 -10.61
C SER A 163 -8.45 13.08 -11.85
N GLU A 164 -9.65 13.04 -12.43
CA GLU A 164 -10.00 13.88 -13.60
C GLU A 164 -10.28 15.34 -13.19
N THR A 165 -11.03 15.55 -12.10
CA THR A 165 -11.41 16.90 -11.65
C THR A 165 -10.24 17.64 -10.99
N TYR A 166 -9.46 16.93 -10.17
CA TYR A 166 -8.43 17.52 -9.29
C TYR A 166 -7.01 17.25 -9.81
N ARG A 167 -6.79 17.47 -11.11
CA ARG A 167 -5.46 17.34 -11.73
C ARG A 167 -4.41 18.22 -11.06
N GLY A 168 -3.23 17.66 -10.87
CA GLY A 168 -2.12 18.33 -10.17
C GLY A 168 -2.21 18.35 -8.64
N TYR A 169 -3.31 17.86 -8.03
CA TYR A 169 -3.36 17.63 -6.59
C TYR A 169 -2.76 16.27 -6.21
N PHE A 170 -2.21 16.13 -5.00
CA PHE A 170 -1.72 14.84 -4.49
C PHE A 170 -2.89 14.03 -3.92
N VAL A 171 -3.80 13.64 -4.81
CA VAL A 171 -4.98 12.85 -4.48
C VAL A 171 -4.53 11.46 -4.01
N PRO A 172 -4.90 11.02 -2.79
CA PRO A 172 -4.58 9.69 -2.30
C PRO A 172 -4.90 8.62 -3.34
N VAL A 173 -4.02 7.63 -3.49
CA VAL A 173 -4.21 6.54 -4.44
C VAL A 173 -5.15 5.51 -3.82
N ARG A 174 -6.13 5.04 -4.60
CA ARG A 174 -7.03 3.97 -4.18
C ARG A 174 -6.27 2.66 -3.97
N PRO A 175 -6.76 1.76 -3.11
CA PRO A 175 -6.20 0.42 -3.01
C PRO A 175 -6.41 -0.37 -4.30
N ASP A 176 -5.50 -1.30 -4.58
CA ASP A 176 -5.50 -2.07 -5.82
C ASP A 176 -6.69 -3.03 -5.93
N LYS A 177 -7.12 -3.24 -7.18
CA LYS A 177 -8.08 -4.30 -7.52
C LYS A 177 -7.34 -5.64 -7.49
N SER A 178 -7.07 -6.14 -6.30
CA SER A 178 -6.39 -7.43 -6.15
C SER A 178 -7.32 -8.58 -6.52
N THR A 179 -7.18 -9.07 -7.76
CA THR A 179 -7.84 -10.29 -8.24
C THR A 179 -7.06 -11.54 -7.84
N VAL A 180 -5.74 -11.43 -7.69
CA VAL A 180 -4.85 -12.53 -7.32
C VAL A 180 -4.94 -12.84 -5.83
N GLU A 181 -4.93 -11.85 -4.93
CA GLU A 181 -5.09 -12.13 -3.48
C GLU A 181 -6.49 -12.68 -3.18
N SER A 182 -7.51 -12.27 -3.94
CA SER A 182 -8.86 -12.85 -3.82
C SER A 182 -8.90 -14.37 -4.09
N GLN A 183 -7.94 -14.89 -4.85
CA GLN A 183 -7.86 -16.31 -5.22
C GLN A 183 -6.93 -17.09 -4.29
N VAL A 184 -5.93 -16.42 -3.70
CA VAL A 184 -4.91 -17.08 -2.87
C VAL A 184 -5.20 -16.97 -1.37
N MET A 185 -5.94 -15.96 -0.93
CA MET A 185 -6.29 -15.76 0.47
C MET A 185 -7.63 -16.40 0.83
N GLN A 186 -7.82 -16.69 2.12
CA GLN A 186 -9.14 -17.05 2.62
C GLN A 186 -10.11 -15.90 2.37
N LYS A 187 -11.31 -16.23 1.92
CA LYS A 187 -12.30 -15.25 1.46
C LYS A 187 -12.63 -14.18 2.51
N ASN A 188 -12.70 -14.57 3.79
CA ASN A 188 -13.00 -13.67 4.89
C ASN A 188 -11.85 -12.69 5.16
N GLU A 189 -10.61 -13.18 5.12
CA GLU A 189 -9.40 -12.37 5.29
C GLU A 189 -9.28 -11.31 4.20
N PHE A 190 -9.49 -11.70 2.93
CA PHE A 190 -9.48 -10.79 1.80
C PHE A 190 -10.53 -9.67 1.91
N VAL A 191 -11.74 -10.02 2.35
CA VAL A 191 -12.84 -9.07 2.53
C VAL A 191 -12.51 -8.05 3.62
N GLU A 192 -11.89 -8.50 4.71
CA GLU A 192 -11.49 -7.66 5.84
C GLU A 192 -10.29 -6.77 5.48
N GLN A 193 -9.27 -7.30 4.80
CA GLN A 193 -8.15 -6.49 4.29
C GLN A 193 -8.64 -5.40 3.34
N ARG A 194 -9.57 -5.73 2.44
CA ARG A 194 -10.18 -4.73 1.56
C ARG A 194 -10.97 -3.68 2.36
N ARG A 195 -11.72 -4.07 3.40
CA ARG A 195 -12.44 -3.14 4.27
C ARG A 195 -11.47 -2.14 4.93
N LEU A 196 -10.38 -2.64 5.51
CA LEU A 196 -9.32 -1.81 6.11
C LEU A 196 -8.70 -0.84 5.09
N ALA A 197 -8.36 -1.34 3.89
CA ALA A 197 -7.78 -0.53 2.84
C ALA A 197 -8.73 0.57 2.35
N LEU A 198 -10.03 0.25 2.23
CA LEU A 198 -11.07 1.23 1.89
C LEU A 198 -11.24 2.30 2.98
N GLU A 199 -11.23 1.90 4.24
CA GLU A 199 -11.29 2.85 5.36
C GLU A 199 -10.09 3.80 5.36
N LYS A 200 -8.88 3.24 5.22
CA LYS A 200 -7.63 4.01 5.15
C LYS A 200 -7.67 5.01 3.98
N TYR A 201 -8.11 4.56 2.81
CA TYR A 201 -8.26 5.41 1.62
C TYR A 201 -9.25 6.56 1.84
N LEU A 202 -10.47 6.27 2.29
CA LEU A 202 -11.50 7.29 2.47
C LEU A 202 -11.13 8.29 3.57
N ARG A 203 -10.50 7.84 4.65
CA ARG A 203 -9.94 8.74 5.68
C ARG A 203 -8.88 9.67 5.10
N LYS A 204 -7.96 9.17 4.27
CA LYS A 204 -6.97 10.01 3.58
C LYS A 204 -7.63 11.06 2.69
N LEU A 205 -8.70 10.71 1.96
CA LEU A 205 -9.47 11.69 1.19
C LEU A 205 -10.10 12.76 2.09
N GLY A 206 -10.65 12.36 3.24
CA GLY A 206 -11.27 13.28 4.20
C GLY A 206 -10.29 14.19 4.94
N MET A 207 -9.01 13.83 4.99
CA MET A 207 -7.94 14.66 5.57
C MET A 207 -7.33 15.63 4.56
N HIS A 208 -7.42 15.34 3.27
CA HIS A 208 -6.90 16.24 2.26
C HIS A 208 -7.72 17.55 2.21
N PRO A 209 -7.11 18.74 2.34
CA PRO A 209 -7.81 20.00 2.58
C PRO A 209 -8.77 20.41 1.46
N VAL A 210 -8.41 20.13 0.20
CA VAL A 210 -9.25 20.37 -0.98
C VAL A 210 -10.24 19.23 -1.23
N ILE A 211 -9.78 17.97 -1.26
CA ILE A 211 -10.63 16.82 -1.63
C ILE A 211 -11.74 16.56 -0.60
N ARG A 212 -11.52 16.87 0.69
CA ARG A 212 -12.56 16.74 1.71
C ARG A 212 -13.80 17.60 1.45
N LYS A 213 -13.65 18.68 0.67
CA LYS A 213 -14.72 19.61 0.26
C LYS A 213 -15.23 19.34 -1.16
N SER A 214 -14.77 18.26 -1.80
CA SER A 214 -15.18 17.93 -3.16
C SER A 214 -16.64 17.48 -3.22
N GLU A 215 -17.32 17.87 -4.29
CA GLU A 215 -18.68 17.41 -4.56
C GLU A 215 -18.71 15.90 -4.79
N GLU A 216 -17.69 15.35 -5.45
CA GLU A 216 -17.56 13.93 -5.74
C GLU A 216 -17.51 13.09 -4.46
N LEU A 217 -16.69 13.47 -3.48
CA LEU A 217 -16.63 12.79 -2.19
C LEU A 217 -17.94 12.95 -1.43
N ARG A 218 -18.51 14.16 -1.40
CA ARG A 218 -19.78 14.42 -0.71
C ARG A 218 -20.91 13.53 -1.26
N LEU A 219 -21.10 13.53 -2.58
CA LEU A 219 -22.10 12.68 -3.25
C LEU A 219 -21.83 11.20 -2.99
N PHE A 220 -20.56 10.78 -2.99
CA PHE A 220 -20.19 9.41 -2.68
C PHE A 220 -20.52 9.01 -1.24
N LEU A 221 -20.48 9.94 -0.27
CA LEU A 221 -20.79 9.65 1.13
C LEU A 221 -22.30 9.76 1.42
N GLU A 222 -23.04 10.65 0.76
CA GLU A 222 -24.45 10.94 1.11
C GLU A 222 -25.49 10.20 0.25
N VAL A 223 -25.26 10.04 -1.06
CA VAL A 223 -26.32 9.64 -1.99
C VAL A 223 -26.65 8.15 -1.86
N ARG A 224 -27.87 7.79 -1.46
CA ARG A 224 -28.29 6.38 -1.43
C ARG A 224 -28.51 5.84 -2.84
N GLY A 225 -28.08 4.60 -3.09
CA GLY A 225 -28.28 3.92 -4.37
C GLY A 225 -27.25 4.27 -5.44
N LYS A 226 -27.69 4.35 -6.71
CA LYS A 226 -26.81 4.55 -7.87
C LYS A 226 -26.19 5.95 -7.82
N LEU A 227 -24.87 6.02 -7.85
CA LEU A 227 -24.14 7.29 -7.84
C LEU A 227 -24.44 8.09 -9.13
N PRO A 228 -24.72 9.39 -9.02
CA PRO A 228 -24.84 10.29 -10.17
C PRO A 228 -23.47 10.67 -10.76
N LEU A 229 -22.39 10.02 -10.32
CA LEU A 229 -21.08 10.15 -10.92
C LEU A 229 -21.13 9.49 -12.30
N VAL A 230 -21.16 10.30 -13.36
CA VAL A 230 -21.04 9.82 -14.74
C VAL A 230 -19.77 8.97 -14.82
N LYS A 231 -19.74 7.84 -15.54
CA LYS A 231 -18.46 7.11 -15.73
C LYS A 231 -17.56 7.94 -16.63
N THR A 232 -16.32 8.19 -16.22
CA THR A 232 -15.34 8.82 -17.09
C THR A 232 -15.17 7.93 -18.33
N THR A 233 -15.34 8.51 -19.51
CA THR A 233 -14.88 7.87 -20.75
C THR A 233 -13.38 8.07 -20.79
N ASP A 234 -12.61 6.99 -20.92
CA ASP A 234 -11.13 7.01 -20.87
C ASP A 234 -10.57 8.24 -21.58
N VAL A 235 -9.85 9.09 -20.84
CA VAL A 235 -9.23 10.31 -21.39
C VAL A 235 -8.11 9.93 -22.36
N ALA A 236 -7.52 8.74 -22.23
CA ALA A 236 -6.66 8.15 -23.25
C ALA A 236 -7.36 8.06 -24.61
N SER A 237 -8.66 7.76 -24.64
CA SER A 237 -9.45 7.78 -25.87
C SER A 237 -9.73 9.19 -26.37
N ARG A 238 -9.82 10.22 -25.51
CA ARG A 238 -10.06 11.62 -25.93
C ARG A 238 -8.80 12.33 -26.41
N MET A 239 -7.64 12.06 -25.82
CA MET A 239 -6.36 12.61 -26.27
C MET A 239 -5.86 11.94 -27.55
N LEU A 240 -6.20 10.67 -27.77
CA LEU A 240 -5.94 10.00 -29.04
C LEU A 240 -6.99 10.32 -30.12
N ASP A 241 -8.28 10.49 -29.79
CA ASP A 241 -9.32 10.88 -30.76
C ASP A 241 -9.26 12.37 -31.14
N GLY A 242 -8.78 13.24 -30.24
CA GLY A 242 -8.49 14.66 -30.52
C GLY A 242 -7.36 14.88 -31.52
N ALA A 243 -6.46 13.91 -31.69
CA ALA A 243 -5.41 13.90 -32.71
C ALA A 243 -5.79 13.07 -33.96
N VAL A 244 -6.95 12.40 -33.98
CA VAL A 244 -7.32 11.43 -35.04
C VAL A 244 -8.70 11.69 -35.68
N LYS A 245 -9.44 12.73 -35.29
CA LYS A 245 -10.62 13.20 -36.06
C LYS A 245 -10.27 14.19 -37.16
N LEU A 246 -9.52 13.71 -38.15
CA LEU A 246 -9.55 14.25 -39.51
C LEU A 246 -10.73 13.61 -40.27
N PRO A 247 -11.50 14.37 -41.07
CA PRO A 247 -12.46 13.78 -42.00
C PRO A 247 -11.75 12.84 -43.00
N ARG A 248 -11.88 11.54 -42.78
CA ARG A 248 -11.36 10.44 -43.64
C ARG A 248 -12.09 10.29 -44.99
N GLN A 249 -12.68 11.36 -45.53
CA GLN A 249 -13.39 11.35 -46.82
C GLN A 249 -12.48 11.73 -48.03
N LEU A 250 -11.16 11.73 -47.87
CA LEU A 250 -10.21 12.07 -48.94
C LEU A 250 -9.37 10.90 -49.48
N PHE A 251 -9.56 9.68 -48.97
CA PHE A 251 -8.95 8.47 -49.55
C PHE A 251 -9.95 7.32 -49.53
N GLY A 252 -10.38 6.90 -50.72
CA GLY A 252 -11.26 5.77 -50.91
C GLY A 252 -10.56 4.43 -50.68
N ALA A 253 -11.18 3.57 -49.88
CA ALA A 253 -11.05 2.11 -49.93
C ALA A 253 -12.22 1.49 -49.13
N GLU A 254 -12.87 0.48 -49.71
CA GLU A 254 -14.03 -0.22 -49.16
C GLU A 254 -13.67 -1.35 -48.17
N ALA A 255 -14.71 -1.76 -47.42
CA ALA A 255 -14.98 -3.08 -46.83
C ALA A 255 -14.42 -3.44 -45.42
N GLY A 256 -15.33 -3.42 -44.43
CA GLY A 256 -15.80 -4.60 -43.68
C GLY A 256 -14.89 -5.25 -42.62
N ALA A 257 -15.30 -5.20 -41.35
CA ALA A 257 -15.47 -6.37 -40.45
C ALA A 257 -15.73 -5.91 -38.99
N GLU A 258 -16.72 -6.54 -38.36
CA GLU A 258 -16.96 -6.54 -36.91
C GLU A 258 -15.77 -7.15 -36.16
N LEU A 259 -15.40 -6.60 -35.01
CA LEU A 259 -14.45 -7.23 -34.10
C LEU A 259 -14.97 -7.27 -32.66
N SER A 260 -15.08 -8.52 -32.22
CA SER A 260 -15.51 -9.04 -30.94
C SER A 260 -14.59 -8.62 -29.79
N GLU A 261 -15.21 -8.46 -28.63
CA GLU A 261 -14.66 -8.03 -27.35
C GLU A 261 -13.85 -9.18 -26.70
N VAL A 262 -12.53 -9.22 -26.90
CA VAL A 262 -11.60 -10.01 -26.07
C VAL A 262 -10.25 -9.30 -25.97
N ALA A 263 -9.92 -8.78 -24.79
CA ALA A 263 -8.60 -8.87 -24.14
C ALA A 263 -8.53 -7.93 -22.92
N GLN A 264 -8.57 -8.51 -21.71
CA GLN A 264 -7.93 -7.89 -20.54
C GLN A 264 -6.46 -8.33 -20.49
N PRO A 265 -5.52 -7.44 -20.16
CA PRO A 265 -4.29 -7.85 -19.50
C PRO A 265 -4.47 -7.73 -17.99
N ALA A 266 -4.40 -8.88 -17.32
CA ALA A 266 -4.14 -9.00 -15.89
C ALA A 266 -2.64 -8.89 -15.60
N LYS A 267 -2.30 -8.34 -14.43
CA LYS A 267 -1.12 -8.62 -13.55
C LYS A 267 -1.20 -7.57 -12.41
N GLY A 268 -1.28 -7.86 -11.12
CA GLY A 268 -1.08 -9.09 -10.36
C GLY A 268 -0.08 -8.80 -9.23
N GLY A 269 -0.57 -8.24 -8.12
CA GLY A 269 0.18 -7.78 -6.94
C GLY A 269 0.77 -8.89 -6.09
N ARG A 270 1.83 -9.52 -6.59
CA ARG A 270 2.96 -9.87 -5.75
C ARG A 270 4.17 -9.29 -6.43
N ASP A 271 4.95 -8.56 -5.65
CA ASP A 271 6.24 -7.97 -5.99
C ASP A 271 6.19 -6.44 -6.24
N LEU A 272 6.12 -5.66 -5.15
CA LEU A 272 6.45 -4.23 -5.15
C LEU A 272 7.84 -3.99 -5.78
N PHE A 273 8.78 -4.94 -5.61
CA PHE A 273 10.08 -4.93 -6.27
C PHE A 273 10.00 -5.10 -7.80
N ARG A 274 8.97 -5.81 -8.31
CA ARG A 274 8.72 -5.94 -9.76
C ARG A 274 8.10 -4.68 -10.34
N ILE A 275 7.23 -3.98 -9.60
CA ILE A 275 6.75 -2.64 -10.00
C ILE A 275 7.94 -1.67 -9.99
N PHE A 276 8.83 -1.75 -9.00
CA PHE A 276 10.05 -0.92 -8.95
C PHE A 276 11.00 -1.21 -10.12
N LYS A 277 11.13 -2.48 -10.53
CA LYS A 277 11.92 -2.90 -11.69
C LYS A 277 11.22 -2.55 -13.01
N GLU A 278 9.90 -2.71 -13.12
CA GLU A 278 9.10 -2.37 -14.30
C GLU A 278 8.94 -0.86 -14.47
N LEU A 279 8.96 -0.04 -13.41
CA LEU A 279 8.97 1.43 -13.47
C LEU A 279 10.36 1.95 -13.90
N LYS A 280 11.44 1.32 -13.40
CA LYS A 280 12.80 1.59 -13.86
C LYS A 280 13.02 1.14 -15.31
N GLN A 281 12.32 0.08 -15.74
CA GLN A 281 12.42 -0.50 -17.07
C GLN A 281 11.41 0.09 -18.07
N SER A 282 10.30 0.69 -17.62
CA SER A 282 9.37 1.46 -18.47
C SER A 282 9.95 2.81 -18.85
N VAL A 283 10.96 3.29 -18.12
CA VAL A 283 11.77 4.45 -18.52
C VAL A 283 12.90 4.05 -19.48
N SER A 284 13.29 2.77 -19.54
CA SER A 284 14.40 2.30 -20.40
C SER A 284 13.99 1.53 -21.66
N ASN A 285 12.77 0.97 -21.74
CA ASN A 285 12.40 0.02 -22.82
C ASN A 285 11.32 0.52 -23.78
N ASP A 286 10.97 1.80 -23.77
CA ASP A 286 10.01 2.37 -24.73
C ASP A 286 10.72 2.76 -26.05
N TRP A 287 11.29 1.76 -26.74
CA TRP A 287 11.97 1.92 -28.03
C TRP A 287 11.03 1.54 -29.18
N GLY A 288 10.29 2.51 -29.70
CA GLY A 288 9.45 2.28 -30.88
C GLY A 288 8.58 3.45 -31.34
N GLY A 289 8.92 4.69 -30.98
CA GLY A 289 8.20 5.88 -31.40
C GLY A 289 8.59 7.03 -30.51
N THR A 290 9.39 7.96 -31.02
CA THR A 290 9.86 9.13 -30.27
C THR A 290 8.65 9.89 -29.73
N LYS A 291 8.36 9.71 -28.44
CA LYS A 291 7.49 10.61 -27.69
C LYS A 291 8.05 12.03 -27.91
N PRO A 292 7.22 13.02 -28.29
CA PRO A 292 7.72 14.39 -28.43
C PRO A 292 8.46 14.76 -27.15
N LEU A 293 9.68 15.27 -27.27
CA LEU A 293 10.50 15.65 -26.12
C LEU A 293 9.77 16.74 -25.36
N VAL A 294 9.16 16.39 -24.22
CA VAL A 294 8.59 17.35 -23.29
C VAL A 294 9.77 18.05 -22.62
N MET A 295 9.99 19.31 -23.00
CA MET A 295 11.04 20.13 -22.39
C MET A 295 10.43 20.98 -21.28
N GLU A 296 10.62 20.56 -20.03
CA GLU A 296 10.25 21.35 -18.86
C GLU A 296 11.35 22.37 -18.55
N GLU A 297 10.99 23.66 -18.61
CA GLU A 297 11.93 24.78 -18.40
C GLU A 297 11.93 25.29 -16.95
N ASP A 298 10.94 24.87 -16.13
CA ASP A 298 10.83 25.24 -14.73
C ASP A 298 11.91 24.56 -13.88
N LYS A 299 13.03 25.26 -13.69
CA LYS A 299 14.20 24.78 -12.94
C LYS A 299 13.87 24.46 -11.48
N GLU A 300 13.03 25.28 -10.84
CA GLU A 300 12.65 25.09 -9.44
C GLU A 300 11.83 23.81 -9.28
N PHE A 301 10.88 23.57 -10.17
CA PHE A 301 10.12 22.33 -10.21
C PHE A 301 11.03 21.12 -10.43
N MET A 302 11.97 21.20 -11.37
CA MET A 302 12.88 20.08 -11.67
C MET A 302 13.78 19.74 -10.47
N GLU A 303 14.31 20.74 -9.78
CA GLU A 303 15.10 20.54 -8.56
C GLU A 303 14.26 19.87 -7.45
N LYS A 304 13.02 20.34 -7.23
CA LYS A 304 12.11 19.73 -6.23
C LYS A 304 11.73 18.30 -6.62
N LYS A 305 11.50 18.04 -7.91
CA LYS A 305 11.19 16.71 -8.44
C LYS A 305 12.36 15.75 -8.23
N GLU A 306 13.59 16.15 -8.53
CA GLU A 306 14.79 15.34 -8.29
C GLU A 306 14.97 15.02 -6.80
N LYS A 307 14.82 16.01 -5.92
CA LYS A 307 14.85 15.80 -4.46
C LYS A 307 13.78 14.81 -3.99
N LEU A 308 12.58 14.83 -4.58
CA LEU A 308 11.52 13.90 -4.24
C LEU A 308 11.79 12.48 -4.74
N VAL A 309 12.42 12.31 -5.90
CA VAL A 309 12.85 10.99 -6.40
C VAL A 309 13.91 10.39 -5.47
N GLU A 310 14.88 11.20 -5.04
CA GLU A 310 15.88 10.77 -4.06
C GLU A 310 15.23 10.42 -2.72
N PHE A 311 14.29 11.26 -2.25
CA PHE A 311 13.53 10.99 -1.04
C PHE A 311 12.72 9.70 -1.14
N GLU A 312 12.07 9.41 -2.27
CA GLU A 312 11.33 8.16 -2.52
C GLU A 312 12.26 6.94 -2.42
N HIS A 313 13.47 7.03 -2.97
CA HIS A 313 14.48 5.98 -2.87
C HIS A 313 14.92 5.73 -1.41
N GLN A 314 15.20 6.80 -0.68
CA GLN A 314 15.57 6.73 0.74
C GLN A 314 14.43 6.16 1.58
N LEU A 315 13.19 6.61 1.34
CA LEU A 315 11.99 6.16 2.03
C LEU A 315 11.77 4.65 1.83
N SER A 316 11.92 4.16 0.59
CA SER A 316 11.84 2.73 0.28
C SER A 316 12.89 1.92 1.05
N THR A 317 14.13 2.41 1.08
CA THR A 317 15.22 1.78 1.82
C THR A 317 14.94 1.73 3.32
N VAL A 318 14.50 2.83 3.92
CA VAL A 318 14.17 2.91 5.35
C VAL A 318 12.96 2.03 5.68
N SER A 319 11.96 1.95 4.81
CA SER A 319 10.81 1.05 4.95
C SER A 319 11.24 -0.42 5.01
N GLN A 320 12.18 -0.85 4.16
CA GLN A 320 12.71 -2.21 4.19
C GLN A 320 13.49 -2.52 5.48
N GLN A 321 14.27 -1.54 5.97
CA GLN A 321 14.96 -1.68 7.25
C GLN A 321 13.98 -1.75 8.43
N ALA A 322 12.89 -0.99 8.37
CA ALA A 322 11.81 -1.05 9.35
C ALA A 322 11.12 -2.43 9.39
N GLU A 323 10.85 -3.03 8.23
CA GLU A 323 10.31 -4.40 8.14
C GLU A 323 11.26 -5.43 8.74
N SER A 324 12.56 -5.32 8.45
CA SER A 324 13.59 -6.17 9.04
C SER A 324 13.64 -6.04 10.57
N LEU A 325 13.54 -4.81 11.08
CA LEU A 325 13.50 -4.54 12.53
C LEU A 325 12.26 -5.17 13.20
N VAL A 326 11.08 -4.99 12.61
CA VAL A 326 9.82 -5.59 13.10
C VAL A 326 9.95 -7.11 13.16
N LYS A 327 10.49 -7.72 12.11
CA LYS A 327 10.74 -9.16 12.07
C LYS A 327 11.71 -9.60 13.17
N SER A 328 12.84 -8.90 13.32
CA SER A 328 13.81 -9.21 14.37
C SER A 328 13.23 -9.10 15.78
N GLN A 329 12.37 -8.10 16.04
CA GLN A 329 11.67 -7.96 17.32
C GLN A 329 10.65 -9.08 17.57
N GLN A 330 9.96 -9.52 16.52
CA GLN A 330 9.08 -10.69 16.58
C GLN A 330 9.86 -11.95 16.94
N ASP A 331 10.93 -12.24 16.17
CA ASP A 331 11.77 -13.43 16.34
C ASP A 331 12.37 -13.48 17.75
N MET A 332 12.79 -12.32 18.30
CA MET A 332 13.27 -12.20 19.68
C MET A 332 12.19 -12.56 20.69
N GLY A 333 10.98 -12.02 20.51
CA GLY A 333 9.84 -12.33 21.38
C GLY A 333 9.46 -13.82 21.35
N GLU A 334 9.51 -14.46 20.19
CA GLU A 334 9.26 -15.90 20.03
C GLU A 334 10.36 -16.73 20.70
N THR A 335 11.63 -16.44 20.41
CA THR A 335 12.78 -17.17 20.97
C THR A 335 12.82 -17.10 22.49
N VAL A 336 12.60 -15.91 23.08
CA VAL A 336 12.56 -15.73 24.54
C VAL A 336 11.34 -16.45 25.15
N GLY A 337 10.24 -16.54 24.40
CA GLY A 337 9.07 -17.31 24.80
C GLY A 337 9.34 -18.81 24.84
N GLU A 338 9.98 -19.34 23.81
CA GLU A 338 10.41 -20.75 23.73
C GLU A 338 11.39 -21.10 24.84
N LEU A 339 12.36 -20.21 25.13
CA LEU A 339 13.27 -20.35 26.27
C LEU A 339 12.50 -20.46 27.59
N GLY A 340 11.51 -19.57 27.80
CA GLY A 340 10.64 -19.63 28.97
C GLY A 340 9.89 -20.96 29.08
N LEU A 341 9.33 -21.46 27.99
CA LEU A 341 8.63 -22.76 27.96
C LEU A 341 9.59 -23.94 28.22
N ALA A 342 10.83 -23.87 27.75
CA ALA A 342 11.85 -24.87 28.05
C ALA A 342 12.16 -24.91 29.55
N PHE A 343 12.31 -23.74 30.20
CA PHE A 343 12.49 -23.66 31.65
C PHE A 343 11.25 -24.10 32.45
N VAL A 344 10.03 -23.89 31.94
CA VAL A 344 8.82 -24.47 32.56
C VAL A 344 8.89 -26.00 32.57
N LYS A 345 9.30 -26.62 31.45
CA LYS A 345 9.47 -28.08 31.36
C LYS A 345 10.55 -28.58 32.31
N LEU A 346 11.69 -27.88 32.37
CA LEU A 346 12.77 -28.20 33.29
C LEU A 346 12.33 -28.11 34.74
N THR A 347 11.64 -27.02 35.11
CA THR A 347 11.08 -26.82 36.46
C THR A 347 10.17 -27.99 36.85
N LYS A 348 9.30 -28.43 35.95
CA LYS A 348 8.38 -29.56 36.20
C LYS A 348 9.17 -30.83 36.51
N PHE A 349 10.14 -31.17 35.65
CA PHE A 349 11.01 -32.32 35.85
C PHE A 349 11.79 -32.24 37.19
N GLU A 350 12.44 -31.10 37.46
CA GLU A 350 13.21 -30.91 38.69
C GLU A 350 12.33 -30.98 39.94
N THR A 351 11.08 -30.54 39.88
CA THR A 351 10.13 -30.60 41.00
C THR A 351 9.65 -32.03 41.26
N GLU A 352 9.37 -32.80 40.21
CA GLU A 352 8.91 -34.18 40.30
C GLU A 352 10.01 -35.11 40.88
N GLU A 353 11.27 -34.85 40.56
CA GLU A 353 12.43 -35.65 40.99
C GLU A 353 13.15 -35.10 42.25
N ALA A 354 12.61 -34.06 42.89
CA ALA A 354 13.26 -33.40 44.04
C ALA A 354 13.14 -34.21 45.35
N ILE A 355 14.24 -34.80 45.78
CA ILE A 355 14.37 -35.51 47.06
C ILE A 355 14.90 -34.56 48.16
N PHE A 356 15.92 -33.78 47.83
CA PHE A 356 16.64 -32.90 48.76
C PHE A 356 16.17 -31.44 48.67
N GLU A 357 16.34 -30.69 49.77
CA GLU A 357 15.92 -29.29 49.81
C GLU A 357 16.67 -28.41 48.80
N ALA A 358 17.96 -28.65 48.59
CA ALA A 358 18.74 -27.96 47.56
C ALA A 358 18.20 -28.18 46.12
N GLN A 359 17.54 -29.30 45.84
CA GLN A 359 16.89 -29.54 44.54
C GLN A 359 15.59 -28.72 44.41
N ARG A 360 14.82 -28.58 45.50
CA ARG A 360 13.59 -27.76 45.51
C ARG A 360 13.89 -26.27 45.35
N ILE A 361 14.98 -25.79 45.96
CA ILE A 361 15.47 -24.42 45.79
C ILE A 361 15.81 -24.16 44.32
N ARG A 362 16.66 -25.01 43.71
CA ARG A 362 16.99 -24.90 42.27
C ARG A 362 15.75 -24.93 41.37
N ALA A 363 14.83 -25.86 41.61
CA ALA A 363 13.58 -25.92 40.83
C ALA A 363 12.76 -24.63 40.95
N THR A 364 12.82 -23.95 42.09
CA THR A 364 12.15 -22.66 42.30
C THR A 364 12.84 -21.52 41.56
N ASP A 365 14.17 -21.50 41.55
CA ASP A 365 14.93 -20.52 40.78
C ASP A 365 14.73 -20.70 39.28
N THR A 366 14.76 -21.95 38.79
CA THR A 366 14.41 -22.30 37.41
C THR A 366 13.00 -21.81 37.05
N ARG A 367 12.04 -21.93 37.97
CA ARG A 367 10.66 -21.42 37.80
C ARG A 367 10.63 -19.89 37.67
N ASN A 368 11.46 -19.19 38.45
CA ASN A 368 11.55 -17.74 38.40
C ASN A 368 12.15 -17.29 37.05
N VAL A 369 13.20 -17.97 36.56
CA VAL A 369 13.77 -17.75 35.21
C VAL A 369 12.71 -17.98 34.14
N ALA A 370 11.96 -19.09 34.21
CA ALA A 370 10.88 -19.39 33.28
C ALA A 370 9.85 -18.27 33.22
N THR A 371 9.43 -17.79 34.40
CA THR A 371 8.42 -16.73 34.54
C THR A 371 8.93 -15.40 33.99
N ALA A 372 10.19 -15.04 34.27
CA ALA A 372 10.82 -13.83 33.76
C ALA A 372 10.93 -13.86 32.22
N ALA A 373 11.37 -14.98 31.64
CA ALA A 373 11.47 -15.16 30.19
C ALA A 373 10.09 -15.06 29.52
N VAL A 374 9.04 -15.73 30.03
CA VAL A 374 7.69 -15.61 29.48
C VAL A 374 7.16 -14.17 29.58
N LYS A 375 7.45 -13.45 30.66
CA LYS A 375 7.08 -12.03 30.80
C LYS A 375 7.83 -11.15 29.80
N ALA A 376 9.14 -11.33 29.63
CA ALA A 376 9.93 -10.59 28.67
C ALA A 376 9.44 -10.84 27.22
N SER A 377 9.11 -12.09 26.87
CA SER A 377 8.50 -12.45 25.58
C SER A 377 7.22 -11.66 25.29
N ARG A 378 6.33 -11.54 26.28
CA ARG A 378 5.10 -10.74 26.15
C ARG A 378 5.40 -9.26 25.91
N LEU A 379 6.35 -8.69 26.65
CA LEU A 379 6.80 -7.31 26.46
C LEU A 379 7.38 -7.09 25.05
N TYR A 380 8.14 -8.05 24.50
CA TYR A 380 8.65 -7.96 23.12
C TYR A 380 7.52 -7.96 22.10
N ARG A 381 6.49 -8.81 22.27
CA ARG A 381 5.31 -8.84 21.38
C ARG A 381 4.50 -7.54 21.43
N GLU A 382 4.31 -6.99 22.62
CA GLU A 382 3.66 -5.69 22.81
C GLU A 382 4.46 -4.55 22.18
N LEU A 383 5.78 -4.52 22.39
CA LEU A 383 6.69 -3.57 21.75
C LEU A 383 6.61 -3.67 20.23
N ASN A 384 6.69 -4.88 19.66
CA ASN A 384 6.63 -5.08 18.23
C ASN A 384 5.32 -4.55 17.62
N THR A 385 4.19 -4.75 18.30
CA THR A 385 2.89 -4.18 17.90
C THR A 385 2.94 -2.65 17.84
N GLN A 386 3.62 -2.00 18.79
CA GLN A 386 3.78 -0.55 18.78
C GLN A 386 4.78 -0.09 17.70
N THR A 387 5.86 -0.83 17.47
CA THR A 387 6.83 -0.57 16.41
C THR A 387 6.14 -0.57 15.04
N ILE A 388 5.34 -1.58 14.74
CA ILE A 388 4.55 -1.67 13.49
C ILE A 388 3.65 -0.43 13.34
N LYS A 389 2.93 -0.04 14.40
CA LYS A 389 2.02 1.11 14.36
C LYS A 389 2.74 2.42 14.03
N HIS A 390 3.90 2.67 14.63
CA HIS A 390 4.66 3.88 14.35
C HIS A 390 5.26 3.84 12.94
N LEU A 391 5.88 2.72 12.56
CA LEU A 391 6.59 2.59 11.29
C LEU A 391 5.67 2.43 10.06
N ASP A 392 4.37 2.10 10.22
CA ASP A 392 3.38 2.14 9.12
C ASP A 392 3.30 3.51 8.42
N LYS A 393 3.74 4.57 9.12
CA LYS A 393 3.85 5.91 8.54
C LYS A 393 4.83 5.97 7.36
N LEU A 394 5.84 5.10 7.30
CA LEU A 394 6.75 4.99 6.15
C LEU A 394 6.00 4.48 4.91
N HIS A 395 5.20 3.42 5.05
CA HIS A 395 4.34 2.89 3.97
C HIS A 395 3.27 3.90 3.55
N ASP A 396 2.77 4.71 4.48
CA ASP A 396 1.87 5.81 4.16
C ASP A 396 2.48 6.81 3.18
N TYR A 397 3.74 7.22 3.42
CA TYR A 397 4.43 8.15 2.54
C TYR A 397 4.87 7.51 1.22
N LEU A 398 5.13 6.20 1.16
CA LEU A 398 5.31 5.48 -0.10
C LEU A 398 4.04 5.57 -0.96
N GLY A 399 2.86 5.39 -0.34
CA GLY A 399 1.58 5.62 -1.00
C GLY A 399 1.38 7.07 -1.45
N THR A 400 1.85 8.05 -0.67
CA THR A 400 1.80 9.46 -1.06
C THR A 400 2.74 9.76 -2.24
N MET A 401 3.90 9.12 -2.35
CA MET A 401 4.79 9.30 -3.52
C MET A 401 4.12 8.86 -4.84
N LEU A 402 3.24 7.86 -4.81
CA LEU A 402 2.43 7.51 -5.98
C LEU A 402 1.49 8.66 -6.39
N ALA A 403 0.87 9.35 -5.43
CA ALA A 403 0.03 10.52 -5.70
C ALA A 403 0.84 11.69 -6.27
N VAL A 404 2.05 11.92 -5.74
CA VAL A 404 3.00 12.92 -6.26
C VAL A 404 3.37 12.62 -7.71
N ASN A 405 3.73 11.36 -8.00
CA ASN A 405 4.11 10.92 -9.35
C ASN A 405 2.95 11.09 -10.35
N ASN A 406 1.71 10.78 -9.95
CA ASN A 406 0.52 11.02 -10.78
C ASN A 406 0.32 12.53 -11.07
N ALA A 407 0.45 13.39 -10.06
CA ALA A 407 0.33 14.82 -10.22
C ALA A 407 1.43 15.44 -11.11
N PHE A 408 2.65 14.88 -11.09
CA PHE A 408 3.73 15.29 -11.99
C PHE A 408 3.52 14.76 -13.42
N ALA A 409 2.90 13.60 -13.58
CA ALA A 409 2.49 13.09 -14.88
C ALA A 409 1.39 13.97 -15.50
N ASP A 410 0.44 14.46 -14.70
CA ASP A 410 -0.56 15.45 -15.11
C ASP A 410 0.10 16.72 -15.65
N ARG A 411 1.06 17.28 -14.92
CA ARG A 411 1.83 18.46 -15.34
C ARG A 411 2.55 18.21 -16.66
N SER A 412 3.23 17.07 -16.78
CA SER A 412 3.96 16.69 -17.99
C SER A 412 3.03 16.53 -19.21
N SER A 413 1.84 15.95 -19.00
CA SER A 413 0.80 15.81 -20.04
C SER A 413 0.21 17.16 -20.48
N ALA A 414 -0.03 18.06 -19.53
CA ALA A 414 -0.51 19.42 -19.83
C ALA A 414 0.55 20.22 -20.60
N LEU A 415 1.82 20.15 -20.19
CA LEU A 415 2.94 20.79 -20.91
C LEU A 415 3.09 20.27 -22.33
N LEU A 416 3.00 18.95 -22.52
CA LEU A 416 3.02 18.35 -23.86
C LEU A 416 1.92 18.93 -24.75
N THR A 417 0.71 19.08 -24.22
CA THR A 417 -0.42 19.67 -24.96
C THR A 417 -0.12 21.11 -25.39
N VAL A 418 0.43 21.93 -24.49
CA VAL A 418 0.84 23.31 -24.78
C VAL A 418 1.91 23.34 -25.88
N GLN A 419 2.92 22.48 -25.80
CA GLN A 419 4.02 22.43 -26.77
C GLN A 419 3.55 21.95 -28.15
N THR A 420 2.67 20.95 -28.20
CA THR A 420 2.05 20.47 -29.45
C THR A 420 1.25 21.59 -30.13
N LEU A 421 0.35 22.25 -29.40
CA LEU A 421 -0.46 23.35 -29.96
C LEU A 421 0.42 24.54 -30.40
N SER A 422 1.50 24.84 -29.66
CA SER A 422 2.47 25.87 -30.04
C SER A 422 3.17 25.54 -31.36
N SER A 423 3.60 24.29 -31.54
CA SER A 423 4.23 23.82 -32.78
C SER A 423 3.25 23.88 -33.96
N GLU A 424 1.99 23.49 -33.73
CA GLU A 424 0.93 23.57 -34.73
C GLU A 424 0.64 25.00 -35.17
N LEU A 425 0.59 25.96 -34.23
CA LEU A 425 0.44 27.38 -34.56
C LEU A 425 1.56 27.89 -35.46
N VAL A 426 2.82 27.56 -35.14
CA VAL A 426 3.97 27.95 -35.97
C VAL A 426 3.86 27.34 -37.38
N SER A 427 3.42 26.07 -37.48
CA SER A 427 3.21 25.38 -38.74
C SER A 427 2.09 26.00 -39.57
N LEU A 428 0.95 26.31 -38.95
CA LEU A 428 -0.18 27.00 -39.59
C LEU A 428 0.22 28.39 -40.07
N ASN A 429 0.89 29.17 -39.22
CA ASN A 429 1.36 30.51 -39.56
C ASN A 429 2.34 30.48 -40.75
N SER A 430 3.28 29.53 -40.77
CA SER A 430 4.19 29.35 -41.92
C SER A 430 3.45 28.98 -43.22
N ARG A 431 2.39 28.16 -43.14
CA ARG A 431 1.57 27.80 -44.31
C ARG A 431 0.77 29.01 -44.81
N ILE A 432 0.22 29.81 -43.91
CA ILE A 432 -0.49 31.07 -44.24
C ILE A 432 0.47 32.01 -44.97
N GLU A 433 1.64 32.31 -44.40
CA GLU A 433 2.64 33.21 -44.98
C GLU A 433 3.09 32.75 -46.38
N LYS A 434 3.40 31.46 -46.55
CA LYS A 434 3.77 30.90 -47.85
C LYS A 434 2.67 31.06 -48.90
N LEU A 435 1.42 30.83 -48.52
CA LEU A 435 0.28 30.98 -49.44
C LEU A 435 -0.02 32.45 -49.75
N GLU A 436 0.14 33.35 -48.78
CA GLU A 436 -0.01 34.80 -48.99
C GLU A 436 1.05 35.34 -49.96
N VAL A 437 2.32 34.95 -49.77
CA VAL A 437 3.42 35.29 -50.69
C VAL A 437 3.22 34.68 -52.08
N ALA A 438 2.67 33.46 -52.18
CA ALA A 438 2.36 32.85 -53.47
C ALA A 438 1.16 33.53 -54.17
N SER A 439 0.16 33.97 -53.39
CA SER A 439 -1.03 34.63 -53.90
C SER A 439 -0.74 36.06 -54.39
N SER A 440 0.17 36.79 -53.75
CA SER A 440 0.54 38.16 -54.14
C SER A 440 1.29 38.24 -55.48
N LYS A 441 1.90 37.14 -55.93
CA LYS A 441 2.61 37.03 -57.22
C LYS A 441 1.70 36.87 -58.43
N VAL A 442 0.41 36.61 -58.24
CA VAL A 442 -0.57 36.39 -59.34
C VAL A 442 -1.49 37.61 -59.44
N PHE A 443 -1.36 38.38 -60.52
CA PHE A 443 -2.20 39.55 -60.80
C PHE A 443 -3.67 39.13 -60.95
N GLY A 444 -4.54 39.65 -60.08
CA GLY A 444 -5.98 39.33 -60.06
C GLY A 444 -6.44 38.39 -58.94
N GLY A 445 -5.53 37.80 -58.16
CA GLY A 445 -5.83 36.99 -56.97
C GLY A 445 -6.55 35.67 -57.29
N ASP A 446 -5.90 34.55 -57.03
CA ASP A 446 -6.55 33.24 -57.17
C ASP A 446 -7.62 33.07 -56.07
N LYS A 447 -8.90 33.23 -56.42
CA LYS A 447 -10.05 33.10 -55.49
C LYS A 447 -10.00 31.79 -54.69
N SER A 448 -9.46 30.72 -55.25
CA SER A 448 -9.31 29.43 -54.55
C SER A 448 -8.23 29.49 -53.46
N ARG A 449 -7.10 30.17 -53.72
CA ARG A 449 -6.04 30.39 -52.74
C ARG A 449 -6.45 31.35 -51.64
N MET A 450 -7.20 32.41 -51.98
CA MET A 450 -7.77 33.33 -50.98
C MET A 450 -8.71 32.60 -50.02
N ARG A 451 -9.59 31.74 -50.54
CA ARG A 451 -10.44 30.88 -49.70
C ARG A 451 -9.60 29.94 -48.82
N LYS A 452 -8.52 29.37 -49.36
CA LYS A 452 -7.65 28.48 -48.58
C LYS A 452 -6.88 29.20 -47.47
N ILE A 453 -6.44 30.43 -47.71
CA ILE A 453 -5.83 31.29 -46.69
C ILE A 453 -6.84 31.57 -45.58
N GLU A 454 -8.10 31.88 -45.93
CA GLU A 454 -9.15 32.12 -44.94
C GLU A 454 -9.45 30.87 -44.10
N GLU A 455 -9.53 29.69 -44.71
CA GLU A 455 -9.68 28.41 -43.98
C GLU A 455 -8.51 28.16 -43.01
N LEU A 456 -7.27 28.47 -43.42
CA LEU A 456 -6.10 28.32 -42.57
C LEU A 456 -6.06 29.35 -41.44
N LYS A 457 -6.50 30.59 -41.70
CA LYS A 457 -6.65 31.63 -40.67
C LYS A 457 -7.68 31.24 -39.63
N GLU A 458 -8.80 30.67 -40.05
CA GLU A 458 -9.80 30.14 -39.11
C GLU A 458 -9.24 28.97 -38.29
N ALA A 459 -8.54 28.02 -38.93
CA ALA A 459 -7.87 26.94 -38.22
C ALA A 459 -6.83 27.47 -37.21
N HIS A 460 -6.03 28.48 -37.60
CA HIS A 460 -5.08 29.16 -36.72
C HIS A 460 -5.80 29.77 -35.50
N ARG A 461 -6.91 30.50 -35.73
CA ARG A 461 -7.71 31.10 -34.66
C ARG A 461 -8.26 30.06 -33.69
N VAL A 462 -8.76 28.93 -34.20
CA VAL A 462 -9.26 27.81 -33.37
C VAL A 462 -8.14 27.18 -32.56
N THR A 463 -6.98 26.89 -33.17
CA THR A 463 -5.82 26.35 -32.47
C THR A 463 -5.26 27.33 -31.43
N GLU A 464 -5.30 28.63 -31.70
CA GLU A 464 -4.85 29.68 -30.77
C GLU A 464 -5.74 29.77 -29.53
N ASN A 465 -7.06 29.69 -29.73
CA ASN A 465 -8.02 29.58 -28.64
C ASN A 465 -7.80 28.30 -27.81
N ALA A 466 -7.56 27.17 -28.48
CA ALA A 466 -7.26 25.89 -27.81
C ALA A 466 -5.95 25.99 -27.00
N LYS A 467 -4.91 26.61 -27.56
CA LYS A 467 -3.64 26.86 -26.85
C LYS A 467 -3.86 27.72 -25.62
N THR A 468 -4.63 28.81 -25.74
CA THR A 468 -4.96 29.68 -24.60
C THR A 468 -5.64 28.91 -23.47
N CYS A 469 -6.54 27.98 -23.80
CA CYS A 469 -7.15 27.09 -22.80
C CYS A 469 -6.12 26.10 -22.19
N ALA A 470 -5.25 25.53 -23.01
CA ALA A 470 -4.19 24.62 -22.55
C ALA A 470 -3.18 25.31 -21.63
N ASP A 471 -2.78 26.55 -21.96
CA ASP A 471 -1.89 27.38 -21.13
C ASP A 471 -2.49 27.64 -19.75
N ARG A 472 -3.79 27.99 -19.69
CA ARG A 472 -4.50 28.19 -18.41
C ARG A 472 -4.56 26.92 -17.57
N GLU A 473 -4.84 25.78 -18.19
CA GLU A 473 -4.88 24.49 -17.50
C GLU A 473 -3.49 24.08 -17.00
N TYR A 474 -2.44 24.29 -17.80
CA TYR A 474 -1.08 24.04 -17.39
C TYR A 474 -0.69 24.90 -16.18
N GLU A 475 -0.93 26.21 -16.21
CA GLU A 475 -0.66 27.10 -15.07
C GLU A 475 -1.47 26.70 -13.82
N ARG A 476 -2.73 26.27 -13.97
CA ARG A 476 -3.53 25.75 -12.86
C ARG A 476 -2.87 24.51 -12.23
N ILE A 477 -2.40 23.56 -13.03
CA ILE A 477 -1.72 22.35 -12.54
C ILE A 477 -0.39 22.71 -11.87
N LYS A 478 0.38 23.66 -12.42
CA LYS A 478 1.62 24.16 -11.80
C LYS A 478 1.36 24.73 -10.41
N GLU A 479 0.33 25.56 -10.28
CA GLU A 479 -0.09 26.13 -9.00
C GLU A 479 -0.48 25.04 -8.00
N ASN A 480 -1.32 24.09 -8.42
CA ASN A 480 -1.73 22.97 -7.56
C ASN A 480 -0.52 22.17 -7.10
N ASN A 481 0.38 21.78 -8.00
CA ASN A 481 1.62 21.08 -7.65
C ASN A 481 2.45 21.89 -6.63
N ARG A 482 2.58 23.21 -6.81
CA ARG A 482 3.35 24.05 -5.88
C ARG A 482 2.73 24.05 -4.48
N SER A 483 1.43 24.32 -4.37
CA SER A 483 0.73 24.31 -3.08
C SER A 483 0.79 22.94 -2.39
N GLU A 484 0.71 21.86 -3.16
CA GLU A 484 0.77 20.49 -2.62
C GLU A 484 2.16 20.08 -2.18
N LEU A 485 3.21 20.55 -2.87
CA LEU A 485 4.60 20.39 -2.45
C LEU A 485 4.86 21.08 -1.11
N GLU A 486 4.33 22.28 -0.91
CA GLU A 486 4.44 22.99 0.37
C GLU A 486 3.66 22.27 1.47
N ARG A 487 2.43 21.80 1.16
CA ARG A 487 1.61 21.04 2.12
C ARG A 487 2.30 19.76 2.57
N ILE A 488 2.75 18.92 1.62
CA ILE A 488 3.37 17.64 1.94
C ILE A 488 4.67 17.82 2.71
N ASP A 489 5.45 18.87 2.43
CA ASP A 489 6.70 19.14 3.12
C ASP A 489 6.46 19.40 4.62
N LYS A 490 5.42 20.19 4.93
CA LYS A 490 4.97 20.46 6.30
C LYS A 490 4.40 19.22 6.97
N GLU A 491 3.45 18.53 6.32
CA GLU A 491 2.84 17.30 6.85
C GLU A 491 3.91 16.23 7.13
N ARG A 492 4.88 16.06 6.22
CA ARG A 492 6.00 15.12 6.37
C ARG A 492 6.82 15.42 7.60
N HIS A 493 7.15 16.68 7.83
CA HIS A 493 7.93 17.07 9.00
C HIS A 493 7.22 16.67 10.29
N ASP A 494 5.96 17.07 10.44
CA ASP A 494 5.17 16.81 11.65
C ASP A 494 4.92 15.31 11.86
N ASP A 495 4.56 14.60 10.79
CA ASP A 495 4.30 13.16 10.82
C ASP A 495 5.53 12.35 11.20
N PHE A 496 6.69 12.64 10.59
CA PHE A 496 7.91 11.88 10.85
C PHE A 496 8.46 12.17 12.23
N LEU A 497 8.35 13.42 12.69
CA LEU A 497 8.71 13.77 14.07
C LEU A 497 7.83 13.00 15.07
N SER A 498 6.50 12.97 14.84
CA SER A 498 5.56 12.22 15.69
C SER A 498 5.85 10.71 15.66
N MET A 499 6.09 10.15 14.48
CA MET A 499 6.47 8.74 14.28
C MET A 499 7.73 8.40 15.07
N LEU A 500 8.82 9.16 14.87
CA LEU A 500 10.11 8.89 15.52
C LEU A 500 10.01 9.06 17.03
N ARG A 501 9.32 10.08 17.51
CA ARG A 501 9.07 10.29 18.94
C ARG A 501 8.32 9.11 19.56
N GLY A 502 7.22 8.69 18.94
CA GLY A 502 6.43 7.55 19.40
C GLY A 502 7.23 6.25 19.41
N PHE A 503 8.01 6.02 18.35
CA PHE A 503 8.91 4.88 18.24
C PHE A 503 9.95 4.88 19.38
N VAL A 504 10.72 5.95 19.54
CA VAL A 504 11.81 6.03 20.53
C VAL A 504 11.27 5.93 21.96
N VAL A 505 10.17 6.62 22.29
CA VAL A 505 9.56 6.58 23.62
C VAL A 505 9.11 5.15 23.97
N ASN A 506 8.49 4.44 23.02
CA ASN A 506 8.10 3.06 23.26
C ASN A 506 9.32 2.13 23.35
N GLN A 507 10.33 2.28 22.50
CA GLN A 507 11.56 1.47 22.59
C GLN A 507 12.21 1.61 23.98
N ALA A 508 12.39 2.83 24.47
CA ALA A 508 12.96 3.09 25.80
C ALA A 508 12.06 2.52 26.91
N GLY A 509 10.76 2.83 26.89
CA GLY A 509 9.83 2.41 27.94
C GLY A 509 9.68 0.88 28.04
N TYR A 510 9.73 0.15 26.92
CA TYR A 510 9.72 -1.32 26.96
C TYR A 510 11.08 -1.90 27.37
N ALA A 511 12.19 -1.29 26.96
CA ALA A 511 13.52 -1.69 27.42
C ALA A 511 13.65 -1.57 28.94
N GLU A 512 13.16 -0.48 29.54
CA GLU A 512 13.11 -0.29 31.01
C GLU A 512 12.25 -1.37 31.69
N LYS A 513 11.06 -1.65 31.16
CA LYS A 513 10.19 -2.72 31.69
C LYS A 513 10.87 -4.09 31.63
N MET A 514 11.54 -4.40 30.53
CA MET A 514 12.27 -5.66 30.39
C MET A 514 13.46 -5.72 31.35
N ALA A 515 14.22 -4.63 31.48
CA ALA A 515 15.32 -4.54 32.44
C ALA A 515 14.84 -4.80 33.86
N ALA A 516 13.73 -4.19 34.29
CA ALA A 516 13.14 -4.43 35.61
C ALA A 516 12.72 -5.89 35.84
N VAL A 517 12.25 -6.59 34.80
CA VAL A 517 11.94 -8.03 34.88
C VAL A 517 13.22 -8.85 35.14
N TRP A 518 14.30 -8.54 34.44
CA TRP A 518 15.58 -9.23 34.58
C TRP A 518 16.31 -8.88 35.87
N GLU A 519 16.25 -7.62 36.31
CA GLU A 519 16.84 -7.15 37.57
C GLU A 519 16.17 -7.84 38.76
N LYS A 520 14.83 -7.92 38.77
CA LYS A 520 14.09 -8.67 39.79
C LYS A 520 14.52 -10.14 39.84
N LEU A 521 14.70 -10.79 38.69
CA LEU A 521 15.19 -12.16 38.64
C LEU A 521 16.61 -12.29 39.21
N ALA A 522 17.49 -11.33 38.88
CA ALA A 522 18.85 -11.30 39.39
C ALA A 522 18.86 -11.16 40.92
N GLU A 523 18.03 -10.26 41.48
CA GLU A 523 17.84 -10.09 42.92
C GLU A 523 17.38 -11.38 43.62
N GLU A 524 16.35 -12.03 43.05
CA GLU A 524 15.78 -13.29 43.55
C GLU A 524 16.79 -14.46 43.54
N THR A 525 17.84 -14.38 42.71
CA THR A 525 18.88 -15.41 42.56
C THR A 525 20.24 -15.03 43.16
N THR A 526 20.34 -13.93 43.91
CA THR A 526 21.60 -13.42 44.50
C THR A 526 22.27 -14.36 45.50
N THR A 527 21.54 -15.32 46.07
CA THR A 527 22.07 -16.32 47.02
C THR A 527 23.24 -17.11 46.42
N TYR A 528 23.20 -17.45 45.13
CA TYR A 528 24.31 -18.14 44.46
C TYR A 528 25.60 -17.32 44.39
N SER A 529 25.50 -16.00 44.30
CA SER A 529 26.70 -15.13 44.31
C SER A 529 27.32 -15.07 45.70
N ARG A 530 26.51 -15.09 46.76
CA ARG A 530 26.97 -15.03 48.15
C ARG A 530 27.61 -16.31 48.64
N ASP A 531 27.15 -17.47 48.17
CA ASP A 531 27.69 -18.78 48.57
C ASP A 531 28.98 -19.16 47.80
N SER A 532 29.36 -18.37 46.79
CA SER A 532 30.57 -18.55 45.98
C SER A 532 31.78 -17.69 46.41
N SER A 533 31.58 -16.79 47.39
CA SER A 533 32.63 -15.97 48.04
C SER A 533 32.92 -16.51 49.44
#